data_AF-A0A317YK79-F1
#
_entry.id   AF-A0A317YK79-F1
#
_cell.length_a   1.000
_cell.length_b   1.000
_cell.length_c   1.000
_cell.angle_alpha   90.00
_cell.angle_beta   90.00
_cell.angle_gamma   90.00
#
_symmetry.space_group_name_H-M   'P 1'
#
loop_
_entity.id
_entity.type
_entity.pdbx_description
1 polymer ?
#
loop_
_entity_poly.entity_id
_entity_poly.type
_entity_poly.pdbx_seq_one_letter_code
_entity_poly.pdbx_strand_id
1 'polypeptide(L)' 'LGPTIVMMPEIYREVFEFCGKDPDDYIPMKKVNPMLKLYFNKEEPIEFSNDLIELTKTLENISPEDT' A
#
# COMPACT_ATOMS: atom_id res chain seq x y z
N LEU A 1 11.76 -16.10 7.16
CA LEU A 1 11.01 -15.21 6.23
C LEU A 1 11.03 -13.81 6.86
N GLY A 2 11.56 -12.81 6.14
CA GLY A 2 11.63 -11.42 6.63
C GLY A 2 10.39 -10.60 6.26
N PRO A 3 10.21 -9.40 6.86
CA PRO A 3 9.13 -8.50 6.49
C PRO A 3 9.31 -8.01 5.04
N THR A 4 8.25 -8.10 4.24
CA THR A 4 8.28 -7.73 2.81
C THR A 4 7.49 -6.44 2.50
N ILE A 5 6.71 -5.93 3.46
CA ILE A 5 5.94 -4.69 3.31
C ILE A 5 6.80 -3.53 3.83
N VAL A 6 7.14 -2.62 2.93
CA VAL A 6 7.94 -1.43 3.24
C VAL A 6 7.02 -0.21 3.32
N MET A 7 6.87 0.35 4.51
CA MET A 7 6.01 1.51 4.75
C MET A 7 6.71 2.85 4.45
N MET A 8 8.03 2.89 4.52
CA MET A 8 8.85 4.08 4.31
C MET A 8 9.99 3.77 3.34
N PRO A 9 9.71 3.70 2.02
CA PRO A 9 10.72 3.35 1.01
C PRO A 9 11.88 4.36 0.96
N GLU A 10 11.61 5.64 1.23
CA GLU A 10 12.60 6.72 1.16
C GLU A 10 13.82 6.51 2.07
N ILE A 11 13.66 5.89 3.24
CA ILE A 11 14.78 5.60 4.15
C ILE A 11 15.82 4.70 3.48
N TYR A 12 15.37 3.74 2.66
CA TYR A 12 16.28 2.86 1.92
C TYR A 12 16.93 3.61 0.76
N ARG A 13 16.18 4.46 0.07
CA ARG A 13 16.65 5.22 -1.09
C ARG A 13 17.75 6.22 -0.71
N GLU A 14 17.56 6.93 0.40
CA GLU A 14 18.50 7.96 0.91
C GLU A 14 19.94 7.44 1.05
N VAL A 15 20.11 6.18 1.48
CA VAL A 15 21.44 5.56 1.65
C VAL A 15 22.20 5.43 0.31
N PHE A 16 21.50 5.11 -0.78
CA PHE A 16 22.10 5.00 -2.11
C PHE A 16 22.36 6.39 -2.70
N GLU A 17 21.40 7.30 -2.55
CA GLU A 17 21.50 8.67 -3.01
C GLU A 17 22.67 9.41 -2.34
N PHE A 18 22.88 9.19 -1.04
CA PHE A 18 24.04 9.68 -0.29
C PHE A 18 25.37 9.23 -0.91
N CYS A 19 25.41 8.02 -1.48
CA CYS A 19 26.57 7.48 -2.19
C CYS A 19 26.66 7.93 -3.66
N GLY A 20 25.75 8.78 -4.14
CA GLY A 20 25.65 9.19 -5.54
C GLY A 20 25.23 8.05 -6.47
N LYS A 21 24.45 7.09 -5.97
CA LYS A 21 23.92 5.94 -6.72
C LYS A 21 22.43 6.04 -6.92
N ASP A 22 21.94 5.48 -8.02
CA ASP A 22 20.51 5.28 -8.25
C ASP A 22 20.02 4.09 -7.40
N PRO A 23 19.11 4.28 -6.43
CA PRO A 23 18.58 3.18 -5.63
C PRO A 23 17.83 2.11 -6.44
N ASP A 24 17.25 2.47 -7.59
CA ASP A 24 16.44 1.55 -8.41
C ASP A 24 17.30 0.48 -9.11
N ASP A 25 18.61 0.71 -9.25
CA ASP A 25 19.60 -0.28 -9.73
C ASP A 25 19.85 -1.42 -8.73
N TYR A 26 19.52 -1.21 -7.45
CA TYR A 26 19.86 -2.14 -6.35
C TYR A 26 18.63 -2.75 -5.69
N ILE A 27 17.62 -1.92 -5.39
CA ILE A 27 16.41 -2.34 -4.67
C ILE A 27 15.19 -1.77 -5.40
N PRO A 28 14.77 -2.39 -6.53
CA PRO A 28 13.57 -1.96 -7.22
C PRO A 28 12.34 -2.21 -6.34
N MET A 29 11.61 -1.14 -6.03
CA MET A 29 10.40 -1.21 -5.22
C MET A 29 9.16 -1.16 -6.11
N LYS A 30 8.17 -1.98 -5.78
CA LYS A 30 6.88 -2.00 -6.49
C LYS A 30 5.77 -1.54 -5.55
N LYS A 31 5.00 -0.56 -5.98
CA LYS A 31 3.78 -0.16 -5.26
C LYS A 31 2.80 -1.33 -5.24
N VAL A 32 2.41 -1.75 -4.05
CA VAL A 32 1.42 -2.82 -3.86
C VAL A 32 0.03 -2.20 -3.98
N ASN A 33 -0.78 -2.69 -4.92
CA ASN A 33 -2.16 -2.25 -5.11
C ASN A 33 -3.06 -3.45 -5.49
N PRO A 34 -4.17 -3.72 -4.78
CA PRO A 34 -4.67 -3.04 -3.57
C PRO A 34 -3.70 -3.18 -2.38
N MET A 35 -3.73 -2.22 -1.45
CA MET A 35 -2.85 -2.24 -0.26
C MET A 35 -3.16 -3.44 0.64
N LEU A 36 -4.45 -3.74 0.76
CA LEU A 36 -4.96 -4.79 1.63
C LEU A 36 -6.24 -5.37 1.03
N LYS A 37 -6.42 -6.68 1.14
CA LYS A 37 -7.68 -7.36 0.82
C LYS A 37 -8.16 -8.12 2.05
N LEU A 38 -9.29 -7.70 2.61
CA LEU A 38 -9.89 -8.29 3.79
C LEU A 38 -10.87 -9.38 3.38
N TYR A 39 -10.79 -10.53 4.05
CA TYR A 39 -11.70 -11.64 3.84
C TYR A 39 -12.49 -11.86 5.13
N PHE A 40 -13.80 -11.66 5.05
CA PHE A 40 -14.74 -11.99 6.12
C PHE A 40 -15.48 -13.29 5.78
N ASN A 41 -15.95 -14.00 6.79
CA ASN A 41 -16.54 -15.32 6.60
C ASN A 41 -17.89 -15.21 5.85
N LYS A 42 -17.99 -15.84 4.68
CA LYS A 42 -19.19 -15.84 3.81
C LYS A 42 -19.56 -14.47 3.22
N GLU A 43 -18.63 -13.53 3.21
CA GLU A 43 -18.80 -12.22 2.60
C GLU A 43 -17.84 -12.05 1.42
N GLU A 44 -18.20 -11.14 0.51
CA GLU A 44 -17.29 -10.75 -0.56
C GLU A 44 -16.05 -10.05 0.03
N PRO A 45 -14.84 -10.30 -0.50
CA PRO A 45 -13.64 -9.68 0.02
C PRO A 45 -13.65 -8.16 -0.21
N ILE A 46 -13.22 -7.40 0.79
CA ILE A 46 -13.12 -5.94 0.70
C ILE A 46 -11.70 -5.56 0.29
N GLU A 47 -11.58 -4.81 -0.81
CA GLU A 47 -10.29 -4.29 -1.29
C GLU A 47 -10.07 -2.85 -0.82
N PHE A 48 -8.95 -2.61 -0.16
CA PHE A 48 -8.50 -1.29 0.25
C PHE A 48 -7.49 -0.77 -0.77
N SER A 49 -7.95 0.20 -1.56
CA SER A 49 -7.09 0.93 -2.49
C SER A 49 -6.13 1.84 -1.73
N ASN A 50 -5.03 2.18 -2.41
CA ASN A 50 -4.13 3.26 -1.98
C ASN A 50 -4.60 4.63 -2.47
N ASP A 51 -5.67 4.69 -3.26
CA ASP A 51 -6.29 5.93 -3.73
C ASP A 51 -7.37 6.38 -2.73
N LEU A 52 -7.30 7.65 -2.33
CA LEU A 52 -8.22 8.20 -1.33
C LEU A 52 -9.66 8.22 -1.82
N ILE A 53 -9.90 8.50 -3.10
CA ILE A 53 -11.24 8.59 -3.68
C ILE A 53 -11.85 7.19 -3.72
N GLU A 54 -11.09 6.19 -4.16
CA GLU A 54 -11.53 4.80 -4.15
C GLU A 54 -11.78 4.30 -2.72
N LEU A 55 -10.90 4.64 -1.78
CA LEU A 55 -11.04 4.26 -0.38
C LEU A 55 -12.31 4.87 0.24
N THR A 56 -12.55 6.16 0.05
CA THR A 56 -13.76 6.84 0.57
C THR A 56 -15.02 6.18 0.02
N LYS A 57 -15.08 5.89 -1.30
CA LYS A 57 -16.22 5.18 -1.90
C LYS A 57 -16.43 3.80 -1.28
N THR A 58 -15.36 3.05 -1.04
CA THR A 58 -15.45 1.75 -0.38
C THR A 58 -16.03 1.89 1.04
N LEU A 59 -15.60 2.90 1.81
CA LEU A 59 -16.08 3.15 3.16
C LEU A 59 -17.55 3.59 3.20
N GLU A 60 -17.96 4.50 2.31
CA GLU A 60 -19.36 4.95 2.18
C GLU A 60 -20.30 3.78 1.84
N ASN A 61 -19.86 2.83 1.02
CA ASN A 61 -20.64 1.64 0.69
C ASN A 61 -20.78 0.66 1.88
N ILE A 62 -19.80 0.64 2.79
CA ILE A 62 -19.81 -0.24 3.98
C ILE A 62 -20.69 0.35 5.07
N SER A 63 -20.63 1.67 5.31
CA SER A 63 -21.41 2.36 6.34
C SER A 63 -22.07 3.62 5.76
N PRO A 64 -23.27 3.48 5.15
CA PRO A 64 -24.00 4.61 4.57
C PRO A 64 -24.46 5.63 5.63
N GLU A 65 -24.52 5.21 6.90
CA GLU A 65 -25.03 6.01 8.02
C GLU A 65 -23.99 6.97 8.61
N ASP A 66 -22.70 6.77 8.29
CA ASP A 66 -21.58 7.60 8.74
C ASP A 66 -21.28 8.77 7.78
N THR A 67 -22.15 9.01 6.78
CA THR A 67 -22.07 10.14 5.83
C THR A 67 -22.84 11.36 6.35
#